data_AF-A0A015J4W7-F1
#
_entry.id   AF-A0A015J4W7-F1
#
_cell.length_a   1.000
_cell.length_b   1.000
_cell.length_c   1.000
_cell.angle_alpha   90.00
_cell.angle_beta   90.00
_cell.angle_gamma   90.00
#
_symmetry.space_group_name_H-M   'P 1'
#
loop_
_entity.id
_entity.type
_entity.pdbx_description
1 polymer ?
#
loop_
_entity_poly.entity_id
_entity_poly.type
_entity_poly.pdbx_seq_one_letter_code
_entity_poly.pdbx_strand_id
1 'polypeptide(L)'
;MDNMSEWFINQDLAQFRENALRWRHCNSNAARNYFVKTTGFLSIDLMHCLFLGIAKWIVKWIWVDENILKPETLKEIQKKMNQFQVSADIGKIPGKAPNDLG
;
A
#
# COMPACT_ATOMS: atom_id res chain seq x y z
N MET A 1 10.72 0.85 18.82
CA MET A 1 9.52 1.18 18.01
C MET A 1 10.05 1.82 16.76
N ASP A 2 10.93 1.07 16.12
CA ASP A 2 12.02 1.69 15.41
C ASP A 2 11.57 1.69 13.97
N ASN A 3 11.14 2.89 13.56
CA ASN A 3 10.83 3.23 12.19
C ASN A 3 9.42 2.84 11.71
N MET A 4 8.40 3.61 12.13
CA MET A 4 7.07 3.62 11.51
C MET A 4 7.11 3.83 9.98
N SER A 5 8.22 4.34 9.43
CA SER A 5 8.42 4.38 7.98
C SER A 5 8.68 3.03 7.32
N GLU A 6 8.96 1.96 8.06
CA GLU A 6 8.97 0.59 7.52
C GLU A 6 7.55 0.06 7.24
N TRP A 7 6.54 0.60 7.92
CA TRP A 7 5.14 0.22 7.67
C TRP A 7 4.62 0.78 6.33
N PHE A 8 5.27 1.82 5.83
CA PHE A 8 5.01 2.39 4.52
C PHE A 8 6.14 1.96 3.59
N ILE A 9 6.04 0.74 3.04
CA ILE A 9 6.94 0.30 1.99
C ILE A 9 6.67 1.18 0.76
N ASN A 10 7.49 2.22 0.60
CA ASN A 10 7.53 2.94 -0.66
C ASN A 10 8.03 1.96 -1.72
N GLN A 11 7.20 1.70 -2.72
CA GLN A 11 7.66 1.16 -3.99
C GLN A 11 8.87 1.98 -4.43
N ASP A 12 9.92 1.33 -4.92
CA ASP A 12 11.24 1.95 -5.09
C ASP A 12 11.17 3.31 -5.81
N LEU A 13 11.39 4.37 -5.04
CA LEU A 13 11.37 5.76 -5.52
C LEU A 13 12.41 6.00 -6.62
N ALA A 14 13.51 5.24 -6.62
CA ALA A 14 14.53 5.32 -7.66
C ALA A 14 14.01 4.71 -8.96
N GLN A 15 13.42 3.51 -8.88
CA GLN A 15 12.72 2.88 -10.02
C GLN A 15 11.60 3.79 -10.56
N PHE A 16 10.88 4.49 -9.67
CA PHE A 16 9.85 5.45 -10.07
C PHE A 16 10.40 6.63 -10.86
N ARG A 17 11.49 7.22 -10.36
CA ARG A 17 12.18 8.31 -11.03
C ARG A 17 12.73 7.90 -12.39
N GLU A 18 13.34 6.72 -12.50
CA GLU A 18 13.79 6.19 -13.79
C GLU A 18 12.64 6.00 -14.78
N ASN A 19 11.55 5.37 -14.34
CA ASN A 19 10.39 5.12 -15.21
C ASN A 19 9.75 6.44 -15.69
N ALA A 20 9.67 7.45 -14.81
CA ALA A 20 9.18 8.78 -15.17
C ALA A 20 10.12 9.49 -16.17
N LEU A 21 11.45 9.37 -16.00
CA LEU A 21 12.43 9.92 -16.93
C LEU A 21 12.39 9.23 -18.30
N ARG A 22 12.20 7.91 -18.34
CA ARG A 22 12.02 7.13 -19.57
C ARG A 22 10.73 7.51 -20.29
N TRP A 23 9.63 7.66 -19.56
CA TRP A 23 8.36 8.14 -20.13
C TRP A 23 8.49 9.57 -20.68
N ARG A 24 9.19 10.46 -19.98
CA ARG A 24 9.46 11.84 -20.43
C ARG A 24 10.25 11.87 -21.73
N HIS A 25 11.19 10.94 -21.91
CA HIS A 25 11.98 10.76 -23.13
C HIS A 25 11.22 10.10 -24.28
N CYS A 26 9.97 9.66 -24.10
CA CYS A 26 9.18 9.18 -25.22
C CYS A 26 8.78 10.35 -26.14
N ASN A 27 9.15 10.23 -27.42
CA ASN A 27 9.00 11.27 -28.43
C ASN A 27 7.60 11.33 -29.07
N SER A 28 6.70 10.39 -28.74
CA SER A 28 5.35 10.33 -29.31
C SER A 28 4.32 9.87 -28.29
N ASN A 29 3.06 10.27 -28.48
CA ASN A 29 1.94 9.83 -27.64
C ASN A 29 1.73 8.31 -27.73
N ALA A 30 2.00 7.69 -28.88
CA ALA A 30 1.93 6.24 -29.03
C ALA A 30 2.99 5.53 -28.17
N ALA A 31 4.23 6.02 -28.15
CA ALA A 31 5.29 5.46 -27.31
C ALA A 31 4.99 5.64 -25.82
N ARG A 32 4.45 6.81 -25.43
CA ARG A 32 4.00 7.08 -24.06
C ARG A 32 2.87 6.14 -23.64
N ASN A 33 1.84 5.98 -24.47
CA ASN A 33 0.71 5.09 -24.18
C ASN A 33 1.12 3.62 -24.12
N TYR A 34 2.02 3.19 -25.00
CA TYR A 34 2.60 1.84 -24.95
C TYR A 34 3.40 1.63 -23.67
N PHE A 35 4.24 2.59 -23.28
CA PHE A 35 4.99 2.53 -22.02
C PHE A 35 4.05 2.42 -20.82
N VAL A 36 3.04 3.29 -20.71
CA VAL A 36 2.07 3.22 -19.60
C VAL A 36 1.32 1.89 -19.58
N LYS A 37 0.94 1.35 -20.74
CA LYS A 37 0.24 0.06 -20.84
C LYS A 37 1.12 -1.13 -20.45
N THR A 38 2.40 -1.09 -20.82
CA THR A 38 3.35 -2.18 -20.55
C THR A 38 3.88 -2.12 -19.12
N THR A 39 4.09 -0.93 -18.56
CA THR A 39 4.67 -0.75 -17.22
C THR A 39 3.61 -0.61 -16.13
N GLY A 40 2.35 -0.27 -16.47
CA GLY A 40 1.23 -0.11 -15.51
C GLY A 40 1.37 1.07 -14.52
N PHE A 41 2.44 1.85 -14.67
CA PHE A 41 3.08 2.57 -13.57
C PHE A 41 2.57 4.00 -13.33
N LEU A 42 2.09 4.68 -14.37
CA LEU A 42 2.08 6.15 -14.31
C LEU A 42 0.90 6.79 -13.57
N SER A 43 -0.26 6.13 -13.53
CA SER A 43 -1.49 6.73 -12.97
C SER A 43 -1.76 6.24 -11.55
N ILE A 44 -1.65 4.92 -11.35
CA ILE A 44 -1.93 4.26 -10.07
C ILE A 44 -0.83 4.63 -9.06
N ASP A 45 0.45 4.53 -9.45
CA ASP A 45 1.54 4.72 -8.49
C ASP A 45 1.74 6.18 -8.08
N LEU A 46 1.43 7.15 -8.96
CA LEU A 46 1.54 8.58 -8.63
C LEU A 46 0.48 9.00 -7.60
N MET A 47 -0.75 8.48 -7.74
CA MET A 47 -1.81 8.67 -6.73
C MET A 47 -1.47 7.94 -5.42
N HIS A 48 -0.92 6.72 -5.48
CA HIS A 48 -0.51 6.00 -4.27
C HIS A 48 0.64 6.69 -3.54
N CYS A 49 1.67 7.18 -4.24
CA CYS A 49 2.76 7.91 -3.60
C CYS A 49 2.27 9.20 -2.92
N LEU A 50 1.36 9.93 -3.57
CA LEU A 50 0.76 11.13 -2.97
C LEU A 50 -0.07 10.78 -1.72
N PHE A 51 -0.89 9.72 -1.81
CA PHE A 51 -1.70 9.23 -0.70
C PHE A 51 -0.84 8.77 0.48
N LEU A 52 0.20 7.97 0.23
CA LEU A 52 1.13 7.48 1.26
C LEU A 52 1.90 8.63 1.90
N GLY A 53 2.32 9.63 1.13
CA GLY A 53 2.98 10.83 1.64
C GLY A 53 2.09 11.63 2.60
N ILE A 54 0.84 11.86 2.21
CA ILE A 54 -0.16 12.56 3.04
C ILE A 54 -0.52 11.72 4.27
N ALA A 55 -0.76 10.42 4.11
CA ALA A 55 -1.07 9.51 5.21
C ALA A 55 0.07 9.47 6.24
N LYS A 56 1.32 9.37 5.78
CA LYS A 56 2.50 9.40 6.65
C LYS A 56 2.62 10.73 7.39
N TRP A 57 2.35 11.85 6.71
CA TRP A 57 2.36 13.17 7.34
C TRP A 57 1.28 13.29 8.41
N ILE A 58 0.04 12.92 8.09
CA ILE A 58 -1.10 12.94 9.02
C ILE A 58 -0.84 12.04 10.23
N VAL A 59 -0.35 10.81 10.04
CA VAL A 59 -0.04 9.91 11.15
C VAL A 59 1.06 10.49 12.01
N LYS A 60 2.13 11.04 11.42
CA LYS A 60 3.19 11.69 12.19
C LYS A 60 2.64 12.87 13.00
N TRP A 61 1.85 13.74 12.39
CA TRP A 61 1.33 14.95 13.01
C TRP A 61 0.29 14.65 14.10
N ILE A 62 -0.73 13.83 13.79
CA ILE A 62 -1.82 13.53 14.74
C ILE A 62 -1.35 12.56 15.83
N TRP A 63 -0.45 11.62 15.54
CA TRP A 63 -0.14 10.56 16.51
C TRP A 63 1.10 10.87 17.34
N VAL A 64 2.12 11.51 16.75
CA VAL A 64 3.39 11.80 17.44
C VAL A 64 3.35 13.18 18.09
N ASP A 65 2.89 14.22 17.39
CA ASP A 65 2.97 15.59 17.91
C ASP A 65 1.85 15.91 18.92
N GLU A 66 0.64 15.37 18.74
CA GLU A 66 -0.47 15.52 19.70
C GLU A 66 -0.42 14.50 20.87
N ASN A 67 0.55 13.58 20.89
CA ASN A 67 0.74 12.58 21.94
C ASN A 67 -0.49 11.66 22.19
N ILE A 68 -1.42 11.60 21.22
CA ILE A 68 -2.68 10.84 21.28
C ILE A 68 -2.41 9.34 21.24
N LEU A 69 -1.43 8.88 20.45
CA LEU A 69 -0.99 7.48 20.45
C LEU A 69 0.42 7.39 21.03
N LYS A 70 0.46 7.07 22.32
CA LYS A 70 1.72 6.77 22.97
C LYS A 70 2.27 5.41 22.54
N PRO A 71 3.59 5.21 22.54
CA PRO A 71 4.24 3.95 22.18
C PRO A 71 3.67 2.73 22.90
N GLU A 72 3.29 2.90 24.17
CA GLU A 72 2.67 1.87 25.01
C GLU A 72 1.32 1.41 24.48
N THR A 73 0.45 2.34 24.04
CA THR A 73 -0.86 2.02 23.47
C THR A 73 -0.71 1.27 22.15
N LEU A 74 0.29 1.61 21.34
CA LEU A 74 0.59 0.90 20.09
C LEU A 74 1.09 -0.52 20.33
N LYS A 75 1.94 -0.73 21.34
CA LYS A 75 2.37 -2.08 21.73
C LYS A 75 1.20 -2.94 22.21
N GLU A 76 0.26 -2.37 22.95
CA GLU A 76 -0.96 -3.08 23.35
C GLU A 76 -1.87 -3.42 22.16
N ILE A 77 -2.05 -2.48 21.23
CA ILE A 77 -2.84 -2.71 20.01
C ILE A 77 -2.18 -3.81 19.15
N GLN A 78 -0.87 -3.78 18.96
CA GLN A 78 -0.15 -4.81 18.20
C GLN A 78 -0.24 -6.18 18.89
N LYS A 79 -0.11 -6.22 20.23
CA LYS A 79 -0.31 -7.44 21.02
C LYS A 79 -1.72 -8.00 20.81
N LYS A 80 -2.75 -7.15 20.82
CA LYS A 80 -4.14 -7.54 20.54
C LYS A 80 -4.31 -8.02 19.10
N MET A 81 -3.77 -7.32 18.11
CA MET A 81 -3.81 -7.75 16.70
C MET A 81 -3.13 -9.11 16.47
N ASN A 82 -1.99 -9.37 17.11
CA ASN A 82 -1.32 -10.65 17.03
C ASN A 82 -2.12 -11.78 17.70
N GLN A 83 -2.94 -11.45 18.71
CA GLN A 83 -3.88 -12.38 19.35
C GLN A 83 -5.14 -12.61 18.51
N PHE A 84 -5.57 -11.61 17.74
CA PHE A 84 -6.54 -11.77 16.67
C PHE A 84 -5.89 -12.60 15.55
N GLN A 85 -5.85 -13.92 15.75
CA GLN A 85 -5.69 -14.88 14.65
C GLN A 85 -6.80 -14.61 13.65
N VAL A 86 -6.48 -13.91 12.55
CA VAL A 86 -7.35 -13.86 11.38
C VAL A 86 -7.51 -15.31 10.95
N SER A 87 -8.67 -15.90 11.23
CA SER A 87 -8.96 -17.25 10.76
C SER A 87 -8.68 -17.29 9.26
N ALA A 88 -7.93 -18.28 8.80
CA ALA A 88 -7.58 -18.45 7.39
C ALA A 88 -8.83 -18.56 6.48
N ASP A 89 -10.01 -18.71 7.06
CA ASP A 89 -11.30 -18.75 6.39
C ASP A 89 -11.96 -17.37 6.18
N ILE A 90 -11.37 -16.27 6.69
CA ILE A 90 -11.83 -14.90 6.39
C ILE A 90 -11.54 -14.62 4.91
N GLY A 91 -12.57 -14.74 4.08
CA GLY A 91 -12.52 -14.56 2.62
C GLY A 91 -12.81 -15.83 1.82
N LYS A 92 -12.97 -16.99 2.47
CA LYS A 92 -13.47 -18.19 1.80
C LYS A 92 -14.97 -18.04 1.55
N ILE A 93 -15.34 -17.84 0.29
CA ILE A 93 -16.72 -18.03 -0.15
C ILE A 93 -17.05 -19.51 0.09
N PRO A 94 -18.12 -19.85 0.84
CA PRO A 94 -18.48 -21.24 1.08
C PRO A 94 -18.63 -21.96 -0.27
N GLY A 95 -17.85 -23.03 -0.45
CA GLY A 95 -17.91 -23.87 -1.64
C GLY A 95 -19.32 -24.37 -1.84
N LYS A 96 -19.79 -24.31 -3.10
CA LYS A 96 -21.08 -24.77 -3.56
C LYS A 96 -21.34 -26.18 -3.01
N ALA A 97 -22.48 -26.40 -2.35
CA ALA A 97 -22.88 -27.72 -1.90
C ALA A 97 -22.83 -28.70 -3.09
N PRO A 98 -22.27 -29.91 -2.94
CA PRO A 98 -22.39 -30.92 -3.97
C PRO A 98 -23.88 -31.22 -4.16
N ASN A 99 -24.33 -31.08 -5.41
CA ASN A 99 -25.67 -31.49 -5.79
C ASN A 99 -25.79 -33.00 -5.52
N ASP A 100 -26.64 -33.38 -4.56
CA ASP A 100 -27.22 -34.72 -4.52
C ASP A 100 -27.97 -34.93 -5.84
N LEU A 101 -27.43 -35.81 -6.68
CA LEU A 101 -28.12 -36.38 -7.83
C LEU A 101 -27.91 -37.89 -7.81
N GLY A 102 -29.02 -38.61 -7.59
CA GLY A 102 -29.27 -39.94 -8.14
C GLY A 102 -29.01 -41.09 -7.18
#